data_AF-A0A4Q7B432-F1
#
_entry.id   AF-A0A4Q7B432-F1
#
_cell.length_a   1.000
_cell.length_b   1.000
_cell.length_c   1.000
_cell.angle_alpha   90.00
_cell.angle_beta   90.00
_cell.angle_gamma   90.00
#
_symmetry.space_group_name_H-M   'P 1'
#
loop_
_entity.id
_entity.type
_entity.pdbx_description
1 polymer ?
#
loop_
_entity_poly.entity_id
_entity_poly.type
_entity_poly.pdbx_seq_one_letter_code
_entity_poly.pdbx_strand_id
1 'polypeptide(L)'
;MKRIAVAAVFFSALFTACTNQEPQQFKAVNEAAYAAKDAQDLQQKINQLNKQFSEDFKRFKRTESLAFSDQSALDVNNLKTLNLHTVSSTSLKPSKEAYCKMMNAYFNELYRLGHFNLNKLDGVKMNNAPASNLKSKFANADAFYTFVLEEHTTYKQAQLGMDFGCNLRGALTP
;
A
#
# COMPACT_ATOMS: atom_id res chain seq x y z
N MET A 1 47.02 27.90 50.98
CA MET A 1 47.21 26.69 50.14
C MET A 1 45.94 25.86 50.23
N LYS A 2 44.98 26.01 49.30
CA LYS A 2 44.76 25.14 48.14
C LYS A 2 44.76 23.65 48.54
N ARG A 3 43.57 23.02 48.66
CA ARG A 3 43.13 21.84 47.87
C ARG A 3 41.60 21.73 47.90
N ILE A 4 41.04 21.86 46.71
CA ILE A 4 39.63 21.65 46.36
C ILE A 4 39.49 20.16 46.04
N ALA A 5 38.46 19.50 46.57
CA ALA A 5 38.03 18.19 46.06
C ALA A 5 36.62 18.35 45.48
N VAL A 6 36.56 18.46 44.15
CA VAL A 6 35.32 18.51 43.36
C VAL A 6 34.76 17.10 43.28
N ALA A 7 33.61 16.85 43.89
CA ALA A 7 32.85 15.64 43.65
C ALA A 7 32.15 15.74 42.29
N ALA A 8 32.60 14.96 41.32
CA ALA A 8 31.99 14.86 40.00
C ALA A 8 30.64 14.14 40.11
N VAL A 9 29.55 14.87 39.92
CA VAL A 9 28.21 14.30 39.76
C VAL A 9 28.09 13.80 38.32
N PHE A 10 28.16 12.49 38.13
CA PHE A 10 27.80 11.84 36.87
C PHE A 10 26.29 11.99 36.65
N PHE A 11 25.89 12.97 35.85
CA PHE A 11 24.53 13.09 35.34
C PHE A 11 24.35 12.08 34.20
N SER A 12 23.83 10.90 34.55
CA SER A 12 23.37 9.91 33.58
C SER A 12 22.09 10.42 32.92
N ALA A 13 22.22 11.19 31.84
CA ALA A 13 21.09 11.50 30.97
C ALA A 13 20.65 10.21 30.26
N LEU A 14 19.68 9.53 30.85
CA LEU A 14 18.92 8.49 30.16
C LEU A 14 18.11 9.20 29.07
N PHE A 15 18.60 9.15 27.84
CA PHE A 15 17.81 9.42 26.64
C PHE A 15 16.74 8.34 26.52
N THR A 16 15.62 8.51 27.21
CA THR A 16 14.38 7.81 26.88
C THR A 16 13.81 8.45 25.61
N ALA A 17 14.41 8.13 24.46
CA ALA A 17 13.75 8.29 23.18
C ALA A 17 12.71 7.17 23.03
N CYS A 18 11.70 7.16 23.90
CA CYS A 18 10.47 6.43 23.65
C CYS A 18 9.56 7.43 22.94
N THR A 19 9.65 7.45 21.60
CA THR A 19 8.58 8.04 20.81
C THR A 19 7.31 7.31 21.21
N ASN A 20 6.42 8.00 21.92
CA ASN A 20 5.04 7.60 22.05
C ASN A 20 4.46 7.59 20.63
N GLN A 21 4.63 6.50 19.89
CA GLN A 21 3.75 6.18 18.80
C GLN A 21 2.41 5.89 19.47
N GLU A 22 1.57 6.94 19.57
CA GLU A 22 0.16 6.73 19.81
C GLU A 22 -0.31 5.61 18.88
N PRO A 23 -0.99 4.58 19.40
CA PRO A 23 -1.55 3.56 18.53
C PRO A 23 -2.41 4.28 17.49
N GLN A 24 -2.05 4.13 16.21
CA GLN A 24 -2.82 4.72 15.12
C GLN A 24 -4.26 4.24 15.25
N GLN A 25 -5.13 5.11 15.79
CA GLN A 25 -6.56 4.85 15.85
C GLN A 25 -7.08 5.03 14.42
N PHE A 26 -7.17 3.91 13.70
CA PHE A 26 -7.85 3.89 12.42
C PHE A 26 -9.31 4.28 12.65
N LYS A 27 -9.81 5.22 11.83
CA LYS A 27 -11.23 5.58 11.87
C LYS A 27 -12.04 4.34 11.54
N ALA A 28 -13.12 4.11 12.30
CA ALA A 28 -14.04 3.02 12.04
C ALA A 28 -14.50 3.04 10.57
N VAL A 29 -14.29 1.92 9.87
CA VAL A 29 -14.68 1.76 8.47
C VAL A 29 -16.16 1.38 8.42
N ASN A 30 -16.91 1.99 7.50
CA ASN A 30 -18.30 1.60 7.25
C ASN A 30 -18.32 0.35 6.37
N GLU A 31 -18.33 -0.83 6.99
CA GLU A 31 -18.34 -2.13 6.30
C GLU A 31 -19.49 -2.25 5.29
N ALA A 32 -20.66 -1.67 5.60
CA ALA A 32 -21.83 -1.72 4.72
C ALA A 32 -21.60 -1.04 3.36
N ALA A 33 -20.67 -0.08 3.27
CA ALA A 33 -20.30 0.54 2.00
C ALA A 33 -19.61 -0.45 1.04
N TYR A 34 -18.97 -1.48 1.59
CA TYR A 34 -18.23 -2.50 0.84
C TYR A 34 -19.06 -3.73 0.53
N ALA A 35 -20.24 -3.89 1.12
CA ALA A 35 -21.10 -5.04 0.89
C ALA A 35 -21.43 -5.21 -0.61
N ALA A 36 -21.18 -6.41 -1.11
CA ALA A 36 -21.65 -6.87 -2.41
C ALA A 36 -22.84 -7.83 -2.25
N LYS A 37 -23.74 -7.87 -3.22
CA LYS A 37 -24.89 -8.78 -3.23
C LYS A 37 -24.47 -10.22 -3.49
N ASP A 38 -23.60 -10.41 -4.47
CA ASP A 38 -23.09 -11.70 -4.94
C ASP A 38 -21.66 -11.54 -5.51
N ALA A 39 -21.10 -12.62 -6.04
CA ALA A 39 -19.76 -12.60 -6.63
C ALA A 39 -19.66 -11.71 -7.88
N GLN A 40 -20.75 -11.58 -8.65
CA GLN A 40 -20.78 -10.74 -9.85
C GLN A 40 -20.76 -9.25 -9.48
N ASP A 41 -21.55 -8.84 -8.48
CA ASP A 41 -21.53 -7.48 -7.94
C ASP A 41 -20.15 -7.15 -7.33
N LEU A 42 -19.54 -8.10 -6.62
CA LEU A 42 -18.18 -7.92 -6.11
C LEU A 42 -17.16 -7.74 -7.24
N GLN A 43 -17.24 -8.56 -8.30
CA GLN A 43 -16.40 -8.41 -9.48
C GLN A 43 -16.59 -7.03 -10.14
N GLN A 44 -17.83 -6.56 -10.25
CA GLN A 44 -18.13 -5.24 -10.81
C GLN A 44 -17.52 -4.10 -9.99
N LYS A 45 -17.62 -4.17 -8.65
CA LYS A 45 -16.98 -3.20 -7.74
C LYS A 45 -15.45 -3.19 -7.90
N ILE A 46 -14.82 -4.37 -8.00
CA ILE A 46 -13.37 -4.49 -8.26
C ILE A 46 -13.00 -3.92 -9.62
N ASN A 47 -13.78 -4.21 -10.67
CA ASN A 47 -13.55 -3.67 -12.01
C ASN A 47 -13.67 -2.14 -12.03
N GLN A 48 -14.63 -1.58 -11.29
CA GLN A 48 -14.79 -0.14 -11.13
C GLN A 48 -13.61 0.48 -10.39
N LEU A 49 -13.12 -0.16 -9.32
CA LEU A 49 -11.90 0.25 -8.61
C LEU A 49 -10.68 0.25 -9.55
N ASN A 50 -10.49 -0.80 -10.36
CA ASN A 50 -9.40 -0.89 -11.32
C ASN A 50 -9.48 0.22 -12.38
N LYS A 51 -10.69 0.52 -12.88
CA LYS A 51 -10.91 1.63 -13.82
C LYS A 51 -10.55 2.97 -13.19
N GLN A 52 -10.98 3.21 -11.94
CA GLN A 52 -10.62 4.43 -11.21
C GLN A 52 -9.10 4.55 -11.04
N PHE A 53 -8.46 3.46 -10.64
CA PHE A 53 -7.01 3.41 -10.47
C PHE A 53 -6.25 3.70 -11.78
N SER A 54 -6.72 3.17 -12.90
CA SER A 54 -6.14 3.47 -14.22
C SER A 54 -6.19 4.97 -14.53
N GLU A 55 -7.32 5.62 -14.26
CA GLU A 55 -7.47 7.06 -14.48
C GLU A 55 -6.65 7.89 -13.50
N ASP A 56 -6.59 7.50 -12.23
CA ASP A 56 -5.77 8.15 -11.20
C ASP A 56 -4.29 8.07 -11.58
N PHE A 57 -3.82 6.89 -11.99
CA PHE A 57 -2.45 6.65 -12.41
C PHE A 57 -2.09 7.44 -13.67
N LYS A 58 -3.00 7.49 -14.65
CA LYS A 58 -2.82 8.31 -15.86
C LYS A 58 -2.70 9.79 -15.53
N ARG A 59 -3.53 10.31 -14.63
CA ARG A 59 -3.42 11.71 -14.17
C ARG A 59 -2.13 11.94 -13.42
N PHE A 60 -1.74 11.02 -12.55
CA PHE A 60 -0.47 11.08 -11.81
C PHE A 60 0.73 11.12 -12.77
N LYS A 61 0.81 10.19 -13.73
CA LYS A 61 1.85 10.19 -14.77
C LYS A 61 1.90 11.49 -15.57
N ARG A 62 0.75 12.09 -15.89
CA ARG A 62 0.71 13.36 -16.62
C ARG A 62 1.27 14.52 -15.77
N THR A 63 0.91 14.57 -14.49
CA THR A 63 1.37 15.62 -13.57
C THR A 63 2.85 15.47 -13.23
N GLU A 64 3.31 14.25 -13.00
CA GLU A 64 4.69 13.91 -12.60
C GLU A 64 5.49 13.34 -13.78
N SER A 65 5.25 13.79 -15.01
CA SER A 65 5.76 13.12 -16.23
C SER A 65 7.27 12.91 -16.26
N LEU A 66 8.03 13.88 -15.76
CA LEU A 66 9.49 13.82 -15.64
C LEU A 66 9.99 12.79 -14.62
N ALA A 67 9.11 12.34 -13.73
CA ALA A 67 9.42 11.33 -12.74
C ALA A 67 9.37 9.90 -13.31
N PHE A 68 8.87 9.71 -14.52
CA PHE A 68 8.71 8.39 -15.15
C PHE A 68 9.59 8.24 -16.39
N SER A 69 10.31 7.12 -16.48
CA SER A 69 11.06 6.76 -17.69
C SER A 69 10.14 6.16 -18.77
N ASP A 70 9.19 5.32 -18.36
CA ASP A 70 8.16 4.78 -19.23
C ASP A 70 6.97 5.77 -19.31
N GLN A 71 6.46 6.04 -20.51
CA GLN A 71 5.30 6.93 -20.73
C GLN A 71 4.03 6.18 -21.18
N SER A 72 4.09 4.85 -21.30
CA SER A 72 2.95 4.01 -21.62
C SER A 72 1.90 4.00 -20.49
N ALA A 73 0.66 3.68 -20.83
CA ALA A 73 -0.40 3.54 -19.83
C ALA A 73 -0.15 2.31 -18.95
N LEU A 74 -0.45 2.43 -17.65
CA LEU A 74 -0.43 1.27 -16.76
C LEU A 74 -1.55 0.30 -17.16
N ASP A 75 -1.20 -0.95 -17.40
CA ASP A 75 -2.19 -2.02 -17.54
C ASP A 75 -2.66 -2.50 -16.16
N VAL A 76 -3.76 -1.91 -15.67
CA VAL A 76 -4.36 -2.29 -14.38
C VAL A 76 -4.94 -3.70 -14.37
N ASN A 77 -5.14 -4.31 -15.54
CA ASN A 77 -5.51 -5.71 -15.65
C ASN A 77 -4.29 -6.62 -15.54
N ASN A 78 -3.07 -6.10 -15.57
CA ASN A 78 -1.84 -6.87 -15.45
C ASN A 78 -0.81 -6.16 -14.57
N LEU A 79 -1.03 -6.13 -13.26
CA LEU A 79 -0.09 -5.49 -12.32
C LEU A 79 1.26 -6.23 -12.16
N LYS A 80 1.52 -7.28 -12.94
CA LYS A 80 2.86 -7.88 -13.06
C LYS A 80 3.81 -7.04 -13.93
N THR A 81 3.31 -5.99 -14.58
CA THR A 81 4.12 -5.01 -15.29
C THR A 81 4.28 -3.70 -14.50
N LEU A 82 3.78 -3.63 -13.26
CA LEU A 82 3.80 -2.41 -12.45
C LEU A 82 5.22 -1.83 -12.24
N ASN A 83 6.24 -2.69 -12.24
CA ASN A 83 7.65 -2.29 -12.12
C ASN A 83 8.19 -1.56 -13.37
N LEU A 84 7.45 -1.51 -14.47
CA LEU A 84 7.77 -0.64 -15.60
C LEU A 84 7.31 0.80 -15.35
N HIS A 85 6.36 0.99 -14.44
CA HIS A 85 5.74 2.28 -14.12
C HIS A 85 6.23 2.81 -12.77
N THR A 86 7.53 2.70 -12.50
CA THR A 86 8.13 3.24 -11.27
C THR A 86 8.45 4.70 -11.43
N VAL A 87 8.26 5.46 -10.35
CA VAL A 87 8.88 6.77 -10.20
C VAL A 87 10.39 6.58 -10.10
N SER A 88 11.16 7.43 -10.78
CA SER A 88 12.63 7.37 -10.80
C SER A 88 13.20 7.47 -9.39
N SER A 89 14.28 6.73 -9.13
CA SER A 89 15.04 6.84 -7.89
C SER A 89 15.60 8.25 -7.66
N THR A 90 15.83 9.03 -8.73
CA THR A 90 16.31 10.41 -8.66
C THR A 90 15.19 11.45 -8.54
N SER A 91 13.92 11.04 -8.61
CA SER A 91 12.79 11.97 -8.43
C SER A 91 12.72 12.51 -7.01
N LEU A 92 12.08 13.68 -6.88
CA LEU A 92 11.89 14.31 -5.58
C LEU A 92 11.03 13.43 -4.66
N LYS A 93 11.34 13.50 -3.36
CA LYS A 93 10.60 12.77 -2.32
C LYS A 93 9.06 12.95 -2.40
N PRO A 94 8.50 14.15 -2.66
CA PRO A 94 7.05 14.32 -2.78
C PRO A 94 6.42 13.47 -3.90
N SER A 95 7.09 13.31 -5.05
CA SER A 95 6.58 12.47 -6.15
C SER A 95 6.54 10.99 -5.72
N LYS A 96 7.57 10.53 -4.99
CA LYS A 96 7.61 9.16 -4.45
C LYS A 96 6.52 8.93 -3.39
N GLU A 97 6.30 9.89 -2.51
CA GLU A 97 5.22 9.85 -1.51
C GLU A 97 3.83 9.85 -2.16
N ALA A 98 3.63 10.65 -3.20
CA ALA A 98 2.37 10.70 -3.94
C ALA A 98 2.10 9.37 -4.66
N TYR A 99 3.12 8.75 -5.26
CA TYR A 99 3.03 7.39 -5.80
C TYR A 99 2.62 6.39 -4.72
N CYS A 100 3.32 6.37 -3.58
CA CYS A 100 2.98 5.48 -2.47
C CYS A 100 1.56 5.70 -1.96
N LYS A 101 1.11 6.95 -1.84
CA LYS A 101 -0.25 7.29 -1.40
C LYS A 101 -1.30 6.71 -2.35
N MET A 102 -1.11 6.88 -3.65
CA MET A 102 -2.03 6.35 -4.68
C MET A 102 -2.08 4.82 -4.63
N MET A 103 -0.92 4.17 -4.59
CA MET A 103 -0.83 2.70 -4.54
C MET A 103 -1.43 2.13 -3.26
N ASN A 104 -1.11 2.73 -2.10
CA ASN A 104 -1.66 2.31 -0.81
C ASN A 104 -3.18 2.49 -0.75
N ALA A 105 -3.71 3.60 -1.29
CA ALA A 105 -5.15 3.81 -1.35
C ALA A 105 -5.83 2.74 -2.21
N TYR A 106 -5.31 2.46 -3.41
CA TYR A 106 -5.85 1.42 -4.28
C TYR A 106 -5.86 0.04 -3.61
N PHE A 107 -4.73 -0.39 -3.06
CA PHE A 107 -4.64 -1.71 -2.43
C PHE A 107 -5.48 -1.82 -1.15
N ASN A 108 -5.62 -0.75 -0.38
CA ASN A 108 -6.48 -0.75 0.79
C ASN A 108 -7.97 -0.87 0.41
N GLU A 109 -8.41 -0.18 -0.64
CA GLU A 109 -9.79 -0.33 -1.14
C GLU A 109 -10.03 -1.74 -1.72
N LEU A 110 -9.04 -2.29 -2.43
CA LEU A 110 -9.11 -3.66 -2.94
C LEU A 110 -9.20 -4.66 -1.77
N TYR A 111 -8.37 -4.48 -0.75
CA TYR A 111 -8.40 -5.27 0.48
C TYR A 111 -9.78 -5.27 1.10
N ARG A 112 -10.36 -4.10 1.37
CA ARG A 112 -11.69 -3.99 1.99
C ARG A 112 -12.79 -4.63 1.17
N LEU A 113 -12.78 -4.45 -0.16
CA LEU A 113 -13.75 -5.10 -1.05
C LEU A 113 -13.71 -6.62 -0.89
N GLY A 114 -12.53 -7.24 -0.84
CA GLY A 114 -12.43 -8.69 -0.65
C GLY A 114 -12.64 -9.13 0.80
N HIS A 115 -12.08 -8.41 1.76
CA HIS A 115 -12.10 -8.73 3.19
C HIS A 115 -13.52 -8.73 3.77
N PHE A 116 -14.36 -7.77 3.37
CA PHE A 116 -15.76 -7.75 3.81
C PHE A 116 -16.69 -8.66 3.00
N ASN A 117 -16.16 -9.34 1.98
CA ASN A 117 -16.93 -10.23 1.11
C ASN A 117 -16.24 -11.58 0.90
N LEU A 118 -15.56 -12.11 1.93
CA LEU A 118 -14.80 -13.36 1.85
C LEU A 118 -15.59 -14.54 1.28
N ASN A 119 -16.89 -14.62 1.58
CA ASN A 119 -17.78 -15.66 1.10
C ASN A 119 -18.16 -15.57 -0.39
N LYS A 120 -17.79 -14.47 -1.06
CA LYS A 120 -18.09 -14.22 -2.48
C LYS A 120 -16.85 -14.32 -3.37
N LEU A 121 -15.66 -14.41 -2.78
CA LEU A 121 -14.39 -14.42 -3.52
C LEU A 121 -14.20 -15.66 -4.41
N ASP A 122 -14.88 -16.77 -4.12
CA ASP A 122 -14.78 -17.99 -4.95
C ASP A 122 -15.32 -17.79 -6.37
N GLY A 123 -16.21 -16.80 -6.56
CA GLY A 123 -16.73 -16.41 -7.88
C GLY A 123 -16.01 -15.21 -8.50
N VAL A 124 -14.99 -14.66 -7.84
CA VAL A 124 -14.22 -13.50 -8.31
C VAL A 124 -12.98 -13.95 -9.07
N LYS A 125 -12.69 -13.26 -10.16
CA LYS A 125 -11.46 -13.41 -10.93
C LYS A 125 -10.57 -12.19 -10.68
N MET A 126 -9.37 -12.47 -10.20
CA MET A 126 -8.28 -11.50 -10.18
C MET A 126 -7.26 -11.90 -11.22
N ASN A 127 -6.90 -10.98 -12.10
CA ASN A 127 -5.86 -11.25 -13.09
C ASN A 127 -4.54 -11.55 -12.37
N ASN A 128 -3.75 -12.45 -12.94
CA ASN A 128 -2.48 -12.91 -12.36
C ASN A 128 -2.57 -13.50 -10.94
N ALA A 129 -3.76 -13.94 -10.52
CA ALA A 129 -3.94 -14.72 -9.30
C ALA A 129 -4.70 -16.00 -9.64
N PRO A 130 -4.28 -17.17 -9.13
CA PRO A 130 -5.10 -18.37 -9.20
C PRO A 130 -6.45 -18.08 -8.53
N ALA A 131 -7.56 -18.41 -9.20
CA ALA A 131 -8.90 -18.27 -8.61
C ALA A 131 -9.04 -19.09 -7.32
N SER A 132 -8.34 -20.24 -7.26
CA SER A 132 -8.21 -21.04 -6.05
C SER A 132 -7.44 -20.26 -5.00
N ASN A 133 -8.07 -20.01 -3.85
CA ASN A 133 -7.48 -19.50 -2.61
C ASN A 133 -7.54 -17.97 -2.37
N LEU A 134 -8.26 -17.17 -3.17
CA LEU A 134 -8.43 -15.73 -2.90
C LEU A 134 -8.95 -15.46 -1.49
N LYS A 135 -9.87 -16.27 -0.98
CA LYS A 135 -10.40 -16.14 0.38
C LYS A 135 -9.31 -16.08 1.46
N SER A 136 -8.27 -16.92 1.38
CA SER A 136 -7.18 -16.86 2.38
C SER A 136 -6.30 -15.62 2.19
N LYS A 137 -6.12 -15.15 0.95
CA LYS A 137 -5.35 -13.95 0.63
C LYS A 137 -6.00 -12.68 1.18
N PHE A 138 -7.32 -12.63 1.25
CA PHE A 138 -8.07 -11.48 1.79
C PHE A 138 -8.47 -11.64 3.27
N ALA A 139 -8.14 -12.76 3.90
CA ALA A 139 -8.61 -13.09 5.25
C ALA A 139 -8.15 -12.09 6.32
N ASN A 140 -6.99 -11.46 6.14
CA ASN A 140 -6.47 -10.39 6.99
C ASN A 140 -5.41 -9.57 6.25
N ALA A 141 -5.00 -8.44 6.85
CA ALA A 141 -4.06 -7.51 6.27
C ALA A 141 -2.69 -8.13 5.95
N ASP A 142 -2.17 -9.03 6.79
CA ASP A 142 -0.86 -9.66 6.56
C ASP A 142 -0.88 -10.63 5.36
N ALA A 143 -1.94 -11.43 5.25
CA ALA A 143 -2.15 -12.31 4.11
C ALA A 143 -2.28 -11.50 2.81
N PHE A 144 -3.03 -10.39 2.85
CA PHE A 144 -3.24 -9.56 1.68
C PHE A 144 -1.98 -8.80 1.28
N TYR A 145 -1.22 -8.28 2.25
CA TYR A 145 0.08 -7.67 2.04
C TYR A 145 1.03 -8.62 1.29
N THR A 146 1.11 -9.87 1.75
CA THR A 146 1.95 -10.90 1.12
C THR A 146 1.49 -11.20 -0.30
N PHE A 147 0.17 -11.36 -0.49
CA PHE A 147 -0.44 -11.58 -1.79
C PHE A 147 -0.09 -10.46 -2.78
N VAL A 148 -0.23 -9.18 -2.39
CA VAL A 148 0.08 -8.04 -3.25
C VAL A 148 1.56 -8.03 -3.65
N LEU A 149 2.47 -8.19 -2.69
CA LEU A 149 3.90 -8.02 -2.95
C LEU A 149 4.55 -9.19 -3.68
N GLU A 150 4.11 -10.41 -3.42
CA GLU A 150 4.81 -11.61 -3.90
C GLU A 150 4.06 -12.32 -5.04
N GLU A 151 2.72 -12.26 -5.05
CA GLU A 151 1.91 -13.12 -5.93
C GLU A 151 1.14 -12.33 -7.00
N HIS A 152 0.54 -11.20 -6.67
CA HIS A 152 -0.40 -10.51 -7.56
C HIS A 152 0.27 -9.44 -8.43
N THR A 153 1.33 -8.80 -7.93
CA THR A 153 1.93 -7.62 -8.59
C THR A 153 3.45 -7.73 -8.63
N THR A 154 4.10 -6.72 -9.21
CA THR A 154 5.53 -6.43 -9.05
C THR A 154 5.78 -5.17 -8.21
N TYR A 155 4.90 -4.90 -7.23
CA TYR A 155 4.96 -3.67 -6.44
C TYR A 155 6.20 -3.60 -5.55
N LYS A 156 6.71 -4.74 -5.07
CA LYS A 156 7.98 -4.82 -4.35
C LYS A 156 9.15 -4.34 -5.22
N GLN A 157 9.21 -4.79 -6.47
CA GLN A 157 10.21 -4.35 -7.44
C GLN A 157 10.04 -2.86 -7.75
N ALA A 158 8.80 -2.36 -7.80
CA ALA A 158 8.56 -0.94 -8.01
C ALA A 158 9.12 -0.06 -6.87
N GLN A 159 8.94 -0.49 -5.61
CA GLN A 159 9.51 0.19 -4.45
C GLN A 159 11.05 0.15 -4.44
N LEU A 160 11.63 -0.98 -4.84
CA LEU A 160 13.08 -1.11 -5.00
C LEU A 160 13.62 -0.20 -6.10
N GLY A 161 12.95 -0.14 -7.27
CA GLY A 161 13.36 0.73 -8.38
C GLY A 161 13.26 2.22 -8.07
N MET A 162 12.29 2.60 -7.22
CA MET A 162 12.13 3.96 -6.73
C MET A 162 13.13 4.31 -5.61
N ASP A 163 13.83 3.32 -5.04
CA ASP A 163 14.62 3.45 -3.81
C ASP A 163 13.81 4.12 -2.69
N PHE A 164 12.56 3.67 -2.51
CA PHE A 164 11.63 4.24 -1.55
C PHE A 164 10.52 3.25 -1.19
N GLY A 165 10.43 2.93 0.10
CA GLY A 165 9.46 1.98 0.63
C GLY A 165 8.08 2.61 0.83
N CYS A 166 7.05 2.02 0.24
CA CYS A 166 5.67 2.40 0.52
C CYS A 166 5.16 1.53 1.69
N ASN A 167 4.77 2.17 2.79
CA ASN A 167 4.24 1.46 3.98
C ASN A 167 2.83 0.90 3.73
N LEU A 168 2.71 -0.09 2.82
CA LEU A 168 1.44 -0.72 2.49
C LEU A 168 0.85 -1.41 3.72
N ARG A 169 1.66 -2.13 4.50
CA ARG A 169 1.19 -2.82 5.71
C ARG A 169 0.47 -1.87 6.67
N GLY A 170 1.02 -0.69 6.93
CA GLY A 170 0.38 0.32 7.77
C GLY A 170 -0.83 1.01 7.13
N ALA A 171 -1.01 0.89 5.82
CA ALA A 171 -2.19 1.42 5.13
C ALA A 171 -3.37 0.44 5.09
N LEU A 172 -3.11 -0.86 5.22
CA LEU A 172 -4.14 -1.90 5.19
C LEU A 172 -4.96 -1.87 6.46
N THR A 173 -6.23 -1.52 6.30
CA THR A 173 -7.18 -1.33 7.39
C THR A 173 -8.47 -2.05 7.02
N PRO A 174 -8.92 -3.00 7.86
CA PRO A 174 -10.26 -3.57 7.69
C PRO A 174 -11.26 -2.43 7.84
#